data_AF-A0A938CF81-F1
#
_entry.id   AF-A0A938CF81-F1
#
_cell.length_a   1.000
_cell.length_b   1.000
_cell.length_c   1.000
_cell.angle_alpha   90.00
_cell.angle_beta   90.00
_cell.angle_gamma   90.00
#
_symmetry.space_group_name_H-M   'P 1'
#
loop_
_entity.id
_entity.type
_entity.pdbx_description
1 polymer ?
#
loop_
_entity_poly.entity_id
_entity_poly.type
_entity_poly.pdbx_seq_one_letter_code
_entity_poly.pdbx_strand_id
1 'polypeptide(L)'
;MLGEGAVVIAHANAKPIIVGEKRPTAAPQVTFTDRMEIELGGTVVELIHVGRNHSNNSIVMRFPKERLLFAVDFIPVKSVAFRDFPDAYLDDWIDSLKRVEAMDFDVLVPGHGPLGGKADVTAYRSYKETLRDEVLKLAREGKSLEEVKVAVKLPQYAGLAGYEQMFALNVEGMYRMVQANRRGN
;
A
#
# COMPACT_ATOMS: atom_id res chain seq x y z
N MET A 1 22.25 -6.59 -12.86
CA MET A 1 23.21 -6.48 -11.74
C MET A 1 23.24 -5.03 -11.30
N LEU A 2 23.27 -4.76 -9.99
CA LEU A 2 23.53 -3.40 -9.49
C LEU A 2 24.98 -3.03 -9.88
N GLY A 3 25.23 -1.75 -10.16
CA GLY A 3 26.57 -1.27 -10.48
C GLY A 3 27.56 -1.57 -9.34
N GLU A 4 28.82 -1.77 -9.69
CA GLU A 4 29.90 -1.96 -8.71
C GLU A 4 29.90 -0.77 -7.73
N GLY A 5 29.87 -1.04 -6.41
CA GLY A 5 29.82 -0.03 -5.35
C GLY A 5 28.42 0.42 -4.89
N ALA A 6 27.33 -0.10 -5.47
CA ALA A 6 25.99 0.22 -4.98
C ALA A 6 25.70 -0.37 -3.59
N VAL A 7 25.16 0.46 -2.69
CA VAL A 7 24.66 0.04 -1.37
C VAL A 7 23.15 -0.16 -1.43
N VAL A 8 22.68 -1.35 -1.09
CA VAL A 8 21.27 -1.67 -0.95
C VAL A 8 20.82 -1.36 0.47
N ILE A 9 19.87 -0.45 0.56
CA ILE A 9 19.20 -0.06 1.81
C ILE A 9 17.77 -0.60 1.76
N ALA A 10 17.30 -1.18 2.85
CA ALA A 10 15.90 -1.62 2.97
C ALA A 10 15.38 -1.47 4.41
N HIS A 11 14.07 -1.58 4.59
CA HIS A 11 13.51 -1.75 5.93
C HIS A 11 14.06 -3.03 6.59
N ALA A 12 14.25 -3.03 7.91
CA ALA A 12 14.81 -4.15 8.67
C ALA A 12 14.05 -5.47 8.44
N ASN A 13 12.72 -5.41 8.27
CA ASN A 13 11.90 -6.58 8.00
C ASN A 13 12.11 -7.19 6.59
N ALA A 14 12.71 -6.47 5.65
CA ALA A 14 12.94 -6.99 4.30
C ALA A 14 14.10 -7.98 4.25
N LYS A 15 15.19 -7.73 5.01
CA LYS A 15 16.42 -8.51 4.93
C LYS A 15 16.24 -9.99 5.32
N PRO A 16 15.57 -10.35 6.43
CA PRO A 16 15.35 -11.75 6.80
C PRO A 16 14.57 -12.52 5.72
N ILE A 17 13.57 -11.89 5.09
CA ILE A 17 12.77 -12.50 4.02
C ILE A 17 13.62 -12.70 2.76
N ILE A 18 14.32 -11.65 2.31
CA ILE A 18 15.18 -11.72 1.11
C ILE A 18 16.23 -12.83 1.23
N VAL A 19 16.95 -12.86 2.36
CA VAL A 19 18.03 -13.83 2.60
C VAL A 19 17.46 -15.22 2.87
N GLY A 20 16.47 -15.33 3.75
CA GLY A 20 15.90 -16.61 4.18
C GLY A 20 15.21 -17.37 3.05
N GLU A 21 14.46 -16.67 2.20
CA GLU A 21 13.77 -17.26 1.05
C GLU A 21 14.63 -17.32 -0.21
N LYS A 22 15.91 -16.91 -0.12
CA LYS A 22 16.86 -16.89 -1.25
C LYS A 22 16.29 -16.16 -2.47
N ARG A 23 15.65 -15.01 -2.24
CA ARG A 23 15.05 -14.21 -3.30
C ARG A 23 16.14 -13.78 -4.30
N PRO A 24 15.87 -13.76 -5.61
CA PRO A 24 16.86 -13.43 -6.64
C PRO A 24 17.07 -11.90 -6.73
N THR A 25 17.43 -11.27 -5.62
CA THR A 25 17.70 -9.84 -5.48
C THR A 25 18.91 -9.63 -4.56
N ALA A 26 19.50 -8.44 -4.60
CA ALA A 26 20.64 -8.11 -3.75
C ALA A 26 20.20 -8.02 -2.27
N ALA A 27 20.96 -8.67 -1.39
CA ALA A 27 20.71 -8.59 0.04
C ALA A 27 21.00 -7.16 0.57
N PRO A 28 20.13 -6.58 1.41
CA PRO A 28 20.39 -5.26 2.00
C PRO A 28 21.69 -5.26 2.83
N GLN A 29 22.61 -4.36 2.49
CA GLN A 29 23.81 -4.10 3.29
C GLN A 29 23.48 -3.23 4.50
N VAL A 30 22.56 -2.27 4.32
CA VAL A 30 22.10 -1.38 5.38
C VAL A 30 20.59 -1.57 5.59
N THR A 31 20.17 -1.54 6.84
CA THR A 31 18.77 -1.62 7.21
C THR A 31 18.38 -0.55 8.21
N PHE A 32 17.14 -0.09 8.17
CA PHE A 32 16.56 0.85 9.13
C PHE A 32 15.16 0.41 9.56
N THR A 33 14.65 0.95 10.67
CA THR A 33 13.30 0.65 11.18
C THR A 33 12.33 1.77 10.84
N ASP A 34 12.48 2.95 11.43
CA ASP A 34 11.45 3.99 11.35
C ASP A 34 11.76 5.05 10.30
N ARG A 35 12.96 5.64 10.41
CA ARG A 35 13.43 6.68 9.50
C ARG A 35 14.93 6.57 9.29
N MET A 36 15.37 6.86 8.08
CA MET A 36 16.77 7.05 7.71
C MET A 36 16.86 8.21 6.73
N GLU A 37 17.91 9.01 6.81
CA GLU A 37 18.22 10.03 5.81
C GLU A 37 19.48 9.62 5.06
N ILE A 38 19.49 9.83 3.75
CA ILE A 38 20.66 9.64 2.91
C ILE A 38 20.88 10.87 2.04
N GLU A 39 22.13 11.13 1.70
CA GLU A 39 22.51 12.16 0.75
C GLU A 39 23.06 11.51 -0.52
N LEU A 40 22.51 11.91 -1.67
CA LEU A 40 22.88 11.42 -2.99
C LEU A 40 23.31 12.61 -3.85
N GLY A 41 24.61 12.91 -3.87
CA GLY A 41 25.17 13.99 -4.69
C GLY A 41 24.60 15.38 -4.36
N GLY A 42 24.41 15.68 -3.07
CA GLY A 42 23.81 16.93 -2.59
C GLY A 42 22.28 16.93 -2.52
N THR A 43 21.62 15.83 -2.89
CA THR A 43 20.16 15.65 -2.73
C THR A 43 19.88 14.81 -1.49
N VAL A 44 19.10 15.36 -0.57
CA VAL A 44 18.63 14.65 0.63
C VAL A 44 17.41 13.81 0.30
N VAL A 45 17.45 12.54 0.71
CA VAL A 45 16.33 11.59 0.61
C VAL A 45 16.00 11.06 2.00
N GLU A 46 14.75 11.23 2.43
CA GLU A 46 14.22 10.66 3.65
C GLU A 46 13.57 9.31 3.34
N LEU A 47 14.09 8.23 3.90
CA LEU A 47 13.50 6.90 3.89
C LEU A 47 12.62 6.74 5.14
N ILE A 48 11.34 6.48 4.96
CA ILE A 48 10.36 6.50 6.07
C ILE A 48 9.50 5.25 6.01
N HIS A 49 9.47 4.48 7.10
CA HIS A 49 8.49 3.43 7.27
C HIS A 49 7.20 4.03 7.82
N VAL A 50 6.15 4.06 7.00
CA VAL A 50 4.85 4.66 7.36
C VAL A 50 3.93 3.72 8.13
N GLY A 51 4.44 2.56 8.56
CA GLY A 51 3.66 1.47 9.14
C GLY A 51 3.35 0.36 8.14
N ARG A 52 2.75 -0.72 8.62
CA ARG A 52 2.40 -1.88 7.81
C ARG A 52 1.30 -1.50 6.80
N ASN A 53 1.37 -2.05 5.59
CA ASN A 53 0.41 -1.76 4.53
C ASN A 53 0.24 -2.97 3.59
N HIS A 54 0.59 -2.84 2.32
CA HIS A 54 0.75 -3.98 1.41
C HIS A 54 1.79 -4.98 1.96
N SER A 55 2.78 -4.51 2.72
CA SER A 55 3.70 -5.39 3.46
C SER A 55 4.05 -4.79 4.82
N ASN A 56 4.83 -5.51 5.61
CA ASN A 56 5.41 -5.00 6.87
C ASN A 56 6.79 -4.34 6.68
N ASN A 57 7.18 -4.05 5.43
CA ASN A 57 8.51 -3.56 5.08
C ASN A 57 8.54 -2.49 3.99
N SER A 58 7.37 -2.03 3.53
CA SER A 58 7.28 -0.91 2.59
C SER A 58 7.80 0.38 3.22
N ILE A 59 8.46 1.18 2.39
CA ILE A 59 9.01 2.48 2.76
C ILE A 59 8.53 3.53 1.77
N VAL A 60 8.48 4.77 2.23
CA VAL A 60 8.39 5.95 1.39
C VAL A 60 9.77 6.56 1.23
N MET A 61 10.07 7.06 0.04
CA MET A 61 11.25 7.91 -0.19
C MET A 61 10.78 9.34 -0.47
N ARG A 62 11.04 10.26 0.45
CA ARG A 62 10.66 11.68 0.31
C ARG A 62 11.89 12.50 -0.04
N PHE A 63 11.73 13.39 -1.01
CA PHE A 63 12.72 14.35 -1.48
C PHE A 63 12.20 15.74 -1.08
N PRO A 64 12.58 16.26 0.11
CA PRO A 64 11.91 17.41 0.69
C PRO A 64 12.05 18.69 -0.14
N LYS A 65 13.22 18.90 -0.73
CA LYS A 65 13.52 20.07 -1.57
C LYS A 65 12.71 20.05 -2.88
N GLU A 66 12.57 18.87 -3.47
CA GLU A 66 11.85 18.63 -4.72
C GLU A 66 10.35 18.46 -4.52
N ARG A 67 9.88 18.38 -3.27
CA ARG A 67 8.47 18.12 -2.90
C ARG A 67 7.93 16.86 -3.59
N LEU A 68 8.79 15.84 -3.69
CA LEU A 68 8.53 14.59 -4.39
C LEU A 68 8.49 13.42 -3.38
N LEU A 69 7.58 12.48 -3.59
CA LEU A 69 7.40 11.32 -2.73
C LEU A 69 7.23 10.06 -3.56
N PHE A 70 8.04 9.04 -3.33
CA PHE A 70 7.84 7.71 -3.90
C PHE A 70 7.10 6.83 -2.88
N ALA A 71 5.97 6.25 -3.29
CA ALA A 71 5.24 5.24 -2.54
C ALA A 71 4.79 4.15 -3.51
N VAL A 72 5.60 3.09 -3.61
CA VAL A 72 5.58 2.20 -4.77
C VAL A 72 4.32 1.33 -4.80
N ASP A 73 4.25 0.27 -4.00
CA ASP A 73 3.20 -0.76 -4.19
C ASP A 73 1.97 -0.58 -3.30
N PHE A 74 1.97 0.37 -2.37
CA PHE A 74 0.86 0.53 -1.42
C PHE A 74 -0.07 1.72 -1.73
N ILE A 75 0.19 2.49 -2.80
CA ILE A 75 -0.68 3.59 -3.26
C ILE A 75 -0.82 3.53 -4.80
N PRO A 76 -1.70 2.68 -5.34
CA PRO A 76 -1.97 2.65 -6.78
C PRO A 76 -2.78 3.89 -7.18
N VAL A 77 -2.18 4.77 -8.00
CA VAL A 77 -2.82 6.02 -8.42
C VAL A 77 -3.87 5.75 -9.48
N LYS A 78 -5.08 6.28 -9.29
CA LYS A 78 -6.23 6.14 -10.21
C LYS A 78 -6.56 4.69 -10.58
N SER A 79 -6.30 3.76 -9.66
CA SER A 79 -6.52 2.33 -9.81
C SER A 79 -7.10 1.74 -8.53
N VAL A 80 -7.88 0.66 -8.66
CA VAL A 80 -8.24 -0.17 -7.49
C VAL A 80 -7.04 -0.97 -7.01
N ALA A 81 -7.19 -1.64 -5.86
CA ALA A 81 -6.13 -2.47 -5.29
C ALA A 81 -5.86 -3.72 -6.14
N PHE A 82 -4.64 -4.23 -6.05
CA PHE A 82 -4.26 -5.46 -6.74
C PHE A 82 -4.92 -6.69 -6.08
N ARG A 83 -5.65 -7.47 -6.88
CA ARG A 83 -6.23 -8.78 -6.51
C ARG A 83 -7.01 -8.75 -5.19
N ASP A 84 -6.73 -9.66 -4.26
CA ASP A 84 -7.44 -9.89 -3.02
C ASP A 84 -6.64 -9.42 -1.78
N PHE A 85 -5.83 -8.37 -1.95
CA PHE A 85 -4.95 -7.82 -0.91
C PHE A 85 -3.96 -8.86 -0.35
N PRO A 86 -3.12 -9.50 -1.18
CA PRO A 86 -2.13 -10.46 -0.70
C PRO A 86 -1.19 -9.79 0.31
N ASP A 87 -0.91 -10.50 1.41
CA ASP A 87 0.02 -10.10 2.48
C ASP A 87 -0.28 -8.76 3.19
N ALA A 88 -1.50 -8.25 3.01
CA ALA A 88 -1.89 -6.92 3.43
C ALA A 88 -2.28 -6.81 4.92
N TYR A 89 -2.06 -5.63 5.49
CA TYR A 89 -2.49 -5.24 6.84
C TYR A 89 -3.54 -4.12 6.72
N LEU A 90 -4.83 -4.46 6.62
CA LEU A 90 -5.85 -3.51 6.17
C LEU A 90 -5.94 -2.21 6.98
N ASP A 91 -6.11 -2.32 8.29
CA ASP A 91 -6.30 -1.16 9.17
C ASP A 91 -5.02 -0.32 9.24
N ASP A 92 -3.86 -0.98 9.40
CA ASP A 92 -2.57 -0.30 9.37
C ASP A 92 -2.31 0.37 8.02
N TRP A 93 -2.79 -0.21 6.91
CA TRP A 93 -2.65 0.37 5.58
C TRP A 93 -3.45 1.67 5.50
N ILE A 94 -4.68 1.70 6.01
CA ILE A 94 -5.47 2.95 6.07
C ILE A 94 -4.74 4.00 6.89
N ASP A 95 -4.14 3.64 8.02
CA ASP A 95 -3.35 4.55 8.84
C ASP A 95 -2.05 5.01 8.17
N SER A 96 -1.41 4.12 7.40
CA SER A 96 -0.24 4.46 6.59
C SER A 96 -0.58 5.49 5.50
N LEU A 97 -1.76 5.41 4.88
CA LEU A 97 -2.24 6.38 3.90
C LEU A 97 -2.44 7.75 4.56
N LYS A 98 -3.05 7.79 5.76
CA LYS A 98 -3.21 9.04 6.53
C LYS A 98 -1.87 9.68 6.87
N ARG A 99 -0.87 8.87 7.25
CA ARG A 99 0.49 9.35 7.51
C ARG A 99 1.13 9.95 6.27
N VAL A 100 0.94 9.34 5.09
CA VAL A 100 1.43 9.89 3.82
C VAL A 100 0.70 11.20 3.49
N GLU A 101 -0.63 11.27 3.60
CA GLU A 101 -1.40 12.51 3.36
C GLU A 101 -0.88 13.71 4.17
N ALA A 102 -0.44 13.45 5.41
CA ALA A 102 0.11 14.44 6.32
C ALA A 102 1.54 14.91 5.97
N MET A 103 2.26 14.21 5.09
CA MET A 103 3.61 14.60 4.66
C MET A 103 3.58 15.77 3.68
N ASP A 104 4.65 16.55 3.63
CA ASP A 104 4.77 17.65 2.66
C ASP A 104 5.39 17.16 1.34
N PHE A 105 4.57 17.12 0.28
CA PHE A 105 4.92 16.78 -1.10
C PHE A 105 3.80 17.26 -2.05
N ASP A 106 4.16 17.48 -3.31
CA ASP A 106 3.24 17.82 -4.40
C ASP A 106 3.05 16.66 -5.37
N VAL A 107 4.14 15.94 -5.67
CA VAL A 107 4.15 14.84 -6.64
C VAL A 107 4.36 13.51 -5.94
N LEU A 108 3.45 12.57 -6.21
CA LEU A 108 3.55 11.17 -5.83
C LEU A 108 4.00 10.34 -7.03
N VAL A 109 5.06 9.56 -6.84
CA VAL A 109 5.52 8.55 -7.79
C VAL A 109 5.11 7.16 -7.28
N PRO A 110 4.11 6.51 -7.90
CA PRO A 110 3.71 5.16 -7.53
C PRO A 110 4.59 4.12 -8.22
N GLY A 111 4.43 2.85 -7.82
CA GLY A 111 5.00 1.69 -8.53
C GLY A 111 4.22 1.34 -9.79
N HIS A 112 2.93 1.67 -9.79
CA HIS A 112 2.01 1.40 -10.88
C HIS A 112 1.04 2.56 -11.11
N GLY A 113 0.74 2.84 -12.37
CA GLY A 113 -0.15 3.93 -12.77
C GLY A 113 0.57 5.25 -13.07
N PRO A 114 -0.18 6.34 -13.32
CA PRO A 114 0.40 7.64 -13.59
C PRO A 114 0.95 8.29 -12.32
N LEU A 115 1.74 9.36 -12.46
CA LEU A 115 2.05 10.24 -11.34
C LEU A 115 0.76 10.77 -10.70
N GLY A 116 0.79 10.94 -9.39
CA GLY A 116 -0.33 11.46 -8.61
C GLY A 116 0.08 12.59 -7.68
N GLY A 117 -0.81 12.91 -6.74
CA GLY A 117 -0.55 13.82 -5.63
C GLY A 117 -1.36 13.43 -4.39
N LYS A 118 -1.45 14.34 -3.42
CA LYS A 118 -2.18 14.11 -2.16
C LYS A 118 -3.64 13.67 -2.37
N ALA A 119 -4.32 14.27 -3.35
CA ALA A 119 -5.70 13.92 -3.67
C ALA A 119 -5.87 12.45 -4.09
N ASP A 120 -4.86 11.87 -4.77
CA ASP A 120 -4.90 10.46 -5.17
C ASP A 120 -4.68 9.53 -3.96
N VAL A 121 -3.87 9.94 -2.97
CA VAL A 121 -3.75 9.22 -1.69
C VAL A 121 -5.10 9.20 -0.97
N THR A 122 -5.76 10.36 -0.90
CA THR A 122 -7.10 10.49 -0.31
C THR A 122 -8.14 9.66 -1.04
N ALA A 123 -8.14 9.69 -2.37
CA ALA A 123 -9.05 8.90 -3.19
C ALA A 123 -8.86 7.39 -2.93
N TYR A 124 -7.61 6.92 -2.87
CA TYR A 124 -7.32 5.51 -2.61
C TYR A 124 -7.70 5.09 -1.19
N ARG A 125 -7.42 5.93 -0.17
CA ARG A 125 -7.89 5.69 1.20
C ARG A 125 -9.42 5.59 1.25
N SER A 126 -10.11 6.51 0.59
CA SER A 126 -11.58 6.56 0.55
C SER A 126 -12.16 5.31 -0.12
N TYR A 127 -11.55 4.82 -1.21
CA TYR A 127 -11.90 3.55 -1.83
C TYR A 127 -11.81 2.39 -0.84
N LYS A 128 -10.68 2.27 -0.12
CA LYS A 128 -10.47 1.17 0.83
C LYS A 128 -11.44 1.24 2.02
N GLU A 129 -11.68 2.41 2.57
CA GLU A 129 -12.63 2.62 3.67
C GLU A 129 -14.06 2.28 3.21
N THR A 130 -14.48 2.78 2.04
CA THR A 130 -15.82 2.48 1.49
C THR A 130 -16.00 0.99 1.27
N LEU A 131 -15.01 0.32 0.66
CA LEU A 131 -15.07 -1.12 0.41
C LEU A 131 -15.12 -1.92 1.72
N ARG A 132 -14.29 -1.56 2.70
CA ARG A 132 -14.30 -2.18 4.02
C ARG A 132 -15.67 -2.07 4.67
N ASP A 133 -16.23 -0.87 4.69
CA ASP A 133 -17.46 -0.59 5.44
C ASP A 133 -18.67 -1.30 4.81
N GLU A 134 -18.79 -1.32 3.48
CA GLU A 134 -19.85 -2.06 2.77
C GLU A 134 -19.73 -3.58 2.95
N VAL A 135 -18.52 -4.13 2.82
CA VAL A 135 -18.28 -5.57 3.00
C VAL A 135 -18.52 -5.98 4.45
N LEU A 136 -18.04 -5.19 5.41
CA LEU A 136 -18.22 -5.44 6.85
C LEU A 136 -19.69 -5.42 7.23
N LYS A 137 -20.47 -4.47 6.72
CA LYS A 137 -21.92 -4.39 6.95
C LYS A 137 -22.61 -5.70 6.56
N LEU A 138 -22.39 -6.17 5.34
CA LEU A 138 -23.04 -7.39 4.83
C LEU A 138 -22.53 -8.65 5.52
N ALA A 139 -21.23 -8.71 5.86
CA ALA A 139 -20.67 -9.81 6.66
C ALA A 139 -21.29 -9.86 8.07
N ARG A 140 -21.60 -8.71 8.68
CA ARG A 140 -22.29 -8.63 9.97
C ARG A 140 -23.74 -9.11 9.89
N GLU A 141 -24.41 -8.87 8.77
CA GLU A 141 -25.74 -9.43 8.44
C GLU A 141 -25.70 -10.95 8.20
N GLY A 142 -24.53 -11.58 8.19
CA GLY A 142 -24.36 -13.03 8.04
C GLY A 142 -24.34 -13.51 6.60
N LYS A 143 -24.23 -12.61 5.62
CA LYS A 143 -24.15 -12.97 4.20
C LYS A 143 -22.86 -13.72 3.89
N SER A 144 -22.97 -14.72 3.03
CA SER A 144 -21.85 -15.46 2.46
C SER A 144 -21.01 -14.61 1.51
N LEU A 145 -19.78 -15.06 1.21
CA LEU A 145 -18.89 -14.39 0.25
C LEU A 145 -19.56 -14.17 -1.11
N GLU A 146 -20.26 -15.18 -1.63
CA GLU A 146 -20.94 -15.11 -2.92
C GLU A 146 -22.06 -14.05 -2.93
N GLU A 147 -22.86 -13.99 -1.86
CA GLU A 147 -23.87 -12.95 -1.70
C GLU A 147 -23.25 -11.55 -1.61
N VAL A 148 -22.13 -11.40 -0.91
CA VAL A 148 -21.41 -10.13 -0.80
C VAL A 148 -20.83 -9.68 -2.15
N LYS A 149 -20.23 -10.59 -2.93
CA LYS A 149 -19.71 -10.30 -4.29
C LYS A 149 -20.81 -9.86 -5.25
N VAL A 150 -22.04 -10.38 -5.07
CA VAL A 150 -23.20 -9.92 -5.84
C VAL A 150 -23.69 -8.56 -5.34
N ALA A 151 -23.76 -8.33 -4.03
CA ALA A 151 -24.38 -7.14 -3.45
C ALA A 151 -23.49 -5.87 -3.51
N VAL A 152 -22.18 -5.99 -3.34
CA VAL A 152 -21.26 -4.85 -3.33
C VAL A 152 -20.95 -4.40 -4.76
N LYS A 153 -21.22 -3.12 -5.09
CA LYS A 153 -21.15 -2.60 -6.47
C LYS A 153 -20.37 -1.31 -6.69
N LEU A 154 -20.07 -0.54 -5.63
CA LEU A 154 -19.38 0.77 -5.61
C LEU A 154 -19.21 1.50 -6.97
N PRO A 155 -20.30 1.88 -7.66
CA PRO A 155 -20.23 2.39 -9.03
C PRO A 155 -19.47 3.73 -9.16
N GLN A 156 -19.34 4.49 -8.08
CA GLN A 156 -18.53 5.71 -8.03
C GLN A 156 -17.04 5.48 -8.31
N TYR A 157 -16.56 4.23 -8.21
CA TYR A 157 -15.17 3.86 -8.51
C TYR A 157 -15.02 3.12 -9.84
N ALA A 158 -16.08 2.97 -10.64
CA ALA A 158 -16.06 2.21 -11.89
C ALA A 158 -15.09 2.78 -12.95
N GLY A 159 -14.73 4.06 -12.84
CA GLY A 159 -13.73 4.69 -13.71
C GLY A 159 -12.26 4.45 -13.31
N LEU A 160 -12.00 3.79 -12.18
CA LEU A 160 -10.64 3.46 -11.76
C LEU A 160 -10.07 2.31 -12.61
N ALA A 161 -8.78 2.39 -12.93
CA ALA A 161 -8.09 1.31 -13.61
C ALA A 161 -8.19 0.01 -12.78
N GLY A 162 -8.36 -1.12 -13.48
CA GLY A 162 -8.48 -2.44 -12.86
C GLY A 162 -9.83 -2.74 -12.22
N TYR A 163 -10.80 -1.80 -12.21
CA TYR A 163 -12.08 -2.01 -11.54
C TYR A 163 -12.80 -3.28 -12.02
N GLU A 164 -13.03 -3.42 -13.33
CA GLU A 164 -13.74 -4.57 -13.88
C GLU A 164 -13.02 -5.91 -13.60
N GLN A 165 -11.68 -5.91 -13.59
CA GLN A 165 -10.88 -7.12 -13.46
C GLN A 165 -10.61 -7.51 -12.00
N MET A 166 -10.45 -6.53 -11.11
CA MET A 166 -9.96 -6.74 -9.74
C MET A 166 -11.02 -6.52 -8.68
N PHE A 167 -12.10 -5.78 -8.96
CA PHE A 167 -13.06 -5.39 -7.93
C PHE A 167 -13.70 -6.58 -7.20
N ALA A 168 -14.06 -7.64 -7.93
CA ALA A 168 -14.60 -8.86 -7.31
C ALA A 168 -13.58 -9.54 -6.37
N LEU A 169 -12.28 -9.49 -6.72
CA LEU A 169 -11.19 -9.99 -5.87
C LEU A 169 -10.95 -9.07 -4.67
N ASN A 170 -11.06 -7.75 -4.85
CA ASN A 170 -10.99 -6.79 -3.75
C ASN A 170 -12.13 -7.07 -2.75
N VAL A 171 -13.36 -7.29 -3.21
CA VAL A 171 -14.49 -7.68 -2.33
C VAL A 171 -14.17 -8.98 -1.57
N GLU A 172 -13.63 -9.97 -2.25
CA GLU A 172 -13.25 -11.26 -1.65
C GLU A 172 -12.16 -11.15 -0.59
N GLY A 173 -11.06 -10.47 -0.91
CA GLY A 173 -9.98 -10.21 0.03
C GLY A 173 -10.47 -9.43 1.25
N MET A 174 -11.28 -8.39 1.03
CA MET A 174 -11.87 -7.61 2.09
C MET A 174 -12.75 -8.47 3.01
N TYR A 175 -13.61 -9.32 2.43
CA TYR A 175 -14.50 -10.21 3.18
C TYR A 175 -13.70 -11.16 4.08
N ARG A 176 -12.64 -11.77 3.56
CA ARG A 176 -11.71 -12.61 4.34
C ARG A 176 -11.11 -11.84 5.51
N MET A 177 -10.63 -10.61 5.27
CA MET A 177 -9.97 -9.80 6.30
C MET A 177 -10.93 -9.34 7.40
N VAL A 178 -12.14 -8.88 7.05
CA VAL A 178 -13.12 -8.44 8.06
C VAL A 178 -13.66 -9.60 8.90
N GLN A 179 -13.79 -10.79 8.31
CA GLN A 179 -14.18 -11.99 9.07
C GLN A 179 -13.09 -12.46 10.02
N ALA A 180 -11.82 -12.42 9.60
CA ALA A 180 -10.68 -12.77 10.47
C ALA A 180 -10.54 -11.83 11.67
N ASN A 181 -10.95 -10.56 11.53
CA ASN A 181 -10.88 -9.53 12.56
C ASN A 181 -12.22 -9.27 13.28
N ARG A 182 -13.24 -10.12 13.07
CA ARG A 182 -14.54 -9.99 13.72
C ARG A 182 -14.41 -10.29 15.22
N ARG A 183 -14.22 -9.24 16.02
CA ARG A 183 -14.54 -9.31 17.45
C ARG A 183 -16.06 -9.42 17.55
N GLY A 184 -16.53 -10.35 18.39
CA GLY A 184 -17.93 -10.82 18.44
C GLY A 184 -18.98 -9.71 18.40
N ASN A 185 -20.17 -10.08 17.93
CA ASN A 185 -21.34 -9.21 17.80
C ASN A 185 -21.65 -8.42 19.08
#